data_AF-A0A7W0N6X1-F1
#
_entry.id   AF-A0A7W0N6X1-F1
#
_cell.length_a   1.000
_cell.length_b   1.000
_cell.length_c   1.000
_cell.angle_alpha   90.00
_cell.angle_beta   90.00
_cell.angle_gamma   90.00
#
_symmetry.space_group_name_H-M   'P 1'
#
loop_
_entity.id
_entity.type
_entity.pdbx_description
1 polymer ?
#
loop_
_entity_poly.entity_id
_entity_poly.type
_entity_poly.pdbx_seq_one_letter_code
_entity_poly.pdbx_strand_id
1 'polypeptide(L)'
;MKNIVLLSVILVLIVLAQVNVWACGCPGRVKDITKAVTKDFNQASMVFSGNVVASEWIPKIEKNSSGQKIRAETLVLKFAVDGWWKGKIKNEVIWHTSHIRYPDLGIGESGSNCEYGFEVGKKYLVYADSLEGKLKAHVCGGTRRIEDAEKDIKELQKLNLEEKHLQEGSKLTGEDKSFIIKSILEQNPQIKSRVSQESAEGNLVIKLSEKNIDPKLLPKLPQVEFVLLNTNDIKNYKGKSLTYWEFGNFKVNSFGRVTVVFSLINLGRGFFPSKSVGTYEYQKFNNKWVGKKVSSYETN
;
A
#
# COMPACT_ATOMS: atom_id res chain seq x y z
N MET A 1 40.60 -49.52 -25.91
CA MET A 1 40.95 -48.08 -25.97
C MET A 1 39.79 -47.17 -26.39
N LYS A 2 39.02 -47.46 -27.46
CA LYS A 2 37.87 -46.63 -27.90
C LYS A 2 36.83 -46.31 -26.80
N ASN A 3 36.51 -47.27 -25.93
CA ASN A 3 35.49 -47.08 -24.88
C ASN A 3 35.95 -46.16 -23.74
N ILE A 4 37.27 -46.08 -23.46
CA ILE A 4 37.81 -45.22 -22.40
C ILE A 4 37.78 -43.75 -22.84
N VAL A 5 38.11 -43.48 -24.11
CA VAL A 5 38.03 -42.12 -24.68
C VAL A 5 36.59 -41.63 -24.69
N LEU A 6 35.62 -42.46 -25.09
CA LEU A 6 34.21 -42.08 -25.09
C LEU A 6 33.69 -41.75 -23.67
N LEU A 7 34.07 -42.55 -22.67
CA LEU A 7 33.67 -42.31 -21.27
C LEU A 7 34.28 -41.01 -20.74
N SER A 8 35.53 -40.71 -21.10
CA SER A 8 36.19 -39.45 -20.70
C SER A 8 35.51 -38.22 -21.31
N VAL A 9 35.06 -38.30 -22.57
CA VAL A 9 34.35 -37.21 -23.25
C VAL A 9 32.97 -36.97 -22.65
N ILE A 10 32.24 -38.04 -22.31
CA ILE A 10 30.93 -37.93 -21.66
C ILE A 10 31.05 -37.32 -20.25
N LEU A 11 32.07 -37.73 -19.47
CA LEU A 11 32.31 -37.17 -18.15
C LEU A 11 32.62 -35.67 -18.21
N VAL A 12 33.42 -35.24 -19.21
CA VAL A 12 33.73 -33.81 -19.43
C VAL A 12 32.47 -33.03 -19.85
N LEU A 13 31.60 -33.61 -20.69
CA LEU A 13 30.33 -32.97 -21.08
C LEU A 13 29.36 -32.79 -19.89
N ILE A 14 29.34 -33.72 -18.93
CA ILE A 14 28.51 -33.60 -17.73
C ILE A 14 29.02 -32.49 -16.80
N VAL A 15 30.34 -32.29 -16.69
CA VAL A 15 30.93 -31.20 -15.89
C VAL A 15 30.69 -29.83 -16.55
N LEU A 16 30.56 -29.77 -17.87
CA LEU A 16 30.29 -28.54 -18.63
C LEU A 16 28.81 -28.17 -18.72
N ALA A 17 27.89 -29.04 -18.28
CA ALA A 17 26.48 -28.70 -18.17
C ALA A 17 26.30 -27.71 -17.00
N GLN A 18 26.45 -26.41 -17.30
CA GLN A 18 26.22 -25.34 -16.34
C GLN A 18 24.77 -25.40 -15.85
N VAL A 19 24.58 -25.91 -14.63
CA VAL A 19 23.32 -25.74 -13.92
C VAL A 19 23.22 -24.26 -13.55
N ASN A 20 22.25 -23.56 -14.16
CA ASN A 20 21.90 -22.22 -13.74
C ASN A 20 21.30 -22.31 -12.34
N VAL A 21 22.12 -22.15 -11.30
CA VAL A 21 21.63 -21.98 -9.93
C VAL A 21 21.11 -20.55 -9.85
N TRP A 22 19.79 -20.40 -9.75
CA TRP A 22 19.15 -19.10 -9.54
C TRP A 22 19.42 -18.66 -8.11
N ALA A 23 20.63 -18.16 -7.86
CA ALA A 23 20.94 -17.38 -6.68
C ALA A 23 20.09 -16.11 -6.71
N CYS A 24 19.80 -15.56 -5.53
CA CYS A 24 19.07 -14.30 -5.43
C CYS A 24 19.92 -13.18 -6.02
N GLY A 25 19.66 -12.87 -7.28
CA GLY A 25 20.20 -11.68 -7.91
C GLY A 25 19.60 -10.46 -7.24
N CYS A 26 20.45 -9.59 -6.71
CA CYS A 26 20.04 -8.25 -6.26
C CYS A 26 20.43 -7.24 -7.35
N PRO A 27 19.72 -7.20 -8.51
CA PRO A 27 20.11 -6.34 -9.61
C PRO A 27 20.09 -4.88 -9.16
N GLY A 28 21.25 -4.23 -9.27
CA GLY A 28 21.36 -2.78 -9.22
C GLY A 28 20.94 -2.16 -7.89
N ARG A 29 21.61 -2.52 -6.78
CA ARG A 29 21.61 -1.62 -5.62
C ARG A 29 22.16 -0.27 -6.06
N VAL A 30 21.38 0.78 -5.87
CA VAL A 30 21.78 2.14 -6.21
C VAL A 30 22.98 2.51 -5.34
N LYS A 31 24.06 3.00 -5.95
CA LYS A 31 25.28 3.39 -5.21
C LYS A 31 25.05 4.59 -4.29
N ASP A 32 24.09 5.43 -4.64
CA ASP A 32 23.64 6.56 -3.84
C ASP A 32 22.78 6.07 -2.67
N ILE A 33 23.30 6.23 -1.45
CA ILE A 33 22.67 5.78 -0.21
C ILE A 33 21.30 6.43 0.01
N THR A 34 21.16 7.72 -0.32
CA THR A 34 19.92 8.47 -0.13
C THR A 34 18.82 7.88 -1.01
N LYS A 35 19.14 7.62 -2.28
CA LYS A 35 18.22 6.97 -3.22
C LYS A 35 17.91 5.52 -2.83
N ALA A 36 18.90 4.77 -2.34
CA ALA A 36 18.70 3.40 -1.89
C ALA A 36 17.75 3.33 -0.68
N VAL A 37 18.04 4.10 0.38
CA VAL A 37 17.19 4.18 1.59
C VAL A 37 15.80 4.68 1.25
N THR A 38 15.67 5.72 0.42
CA THR A 38 14.36 6.25 0.02
C THR A 38 13.55 5.22 -0.77
N LYS A 39 14.19 4.45 -1.66
CA LYS A 39 13.55 3.37 -2.41
C LYS A 39 13.06 2.28 -1.46
N ASP A 40 13.92 1.76 -0.61
CA ASP A 40 13.60 0.67 0.32
C ASP A 40 12.55 1.13 1.34
N PHE A 41 12.66 2.35 1.87
CA PHE A 41 11.69 2.96 2.75
C PHE A 41 10.32 3.08 2.10
N ASN A 42 10.24 3.50 0.83
CA ASN A 42 8.98 3.64 0.12
C ASN A 42 8.31 2.30 -0.20
N GLN A 43 9.10 1.27 -0.50
CA GLN A 43 8.60 -0.08 -0.77
C GLN A 43 8.12 -0.78 0.50
N ALA A 44 8.88 -0.62 1.60
CA ALA A 44 8.56 -1.23 2.89
C ALA A 44 7.19 -0.81 3.38
N SER A 45 6.43 -1.75 3.95
CA SER A 45 5.22 -1.46 4.72
C SER A 45 5.57 -0.99 6.15
N MET A 46 6.68 -1.47 6.70
CA MET A 46 7.18 -1.13 8.03
C MET A 46 8.70 -0.99 8.02
N VAL A 47 9.24 -0.02 8.77
CA VAL A 47 10.69 0.17 8.95
C VAL A 47 11.00 0.36 10.41
N PHE A 48 11.82 -0.51 10.98
CA PHE A 48 12.11 -0.52 12.42
C PHE A 48 13.47 -1.09 12.77
N SER A 49 13.91 -0.83 14.00
CA SER A 49 15.09 -1.46 14.58
C SER A 49 14.69 -2.26 15.81
N GLY A 50 15.35 -3.40 16.02
CA GLY A 50 15.04 -4.26 17.14
C GLY A 50 15.95 -5.48 17.25
N ASN A 51 15.87 -6.14 18.40
CA ASN A 51 16.63 -7.33 18.75
C ASN A 51 15.78 -8.57 18.49
N VAL A 52 16.36 -9.61 17.90
CA VAL A 52 15.71 -10.92 17.83
C VAL A 52 15.87 -11.57 19.22
N VAL A 53 14.79 -11.66 19.98
CA VAL A 53 14.83 -12.13 21.38
C VAL A 53 14.46 -13.60 21.54
N ALA A 54 13.76 -14.18 20.57
CA ALA A 54 13.42 -15.60 20.57
C ALA A 54 13.19 -16.12 19.16
N SER A 55 13.27 -17.45 19.03
CA SER A 55 12.89 -18.20 17.85
C SER A 55 12.15 -19.47 18.27
N GLU A 56 11.06 -19.80 17.59
CA GLU A 56 10.25 -20.99 17.88
C GLU A 56 9.77 -21.65 16.60
N TRP A 57 9.74 -22.98 16.58
CA TRP A 57 9.13 -23.77 15.52
C TRP A 57 7.65 -23.99 15.83
N ILE A 58 6.75 -23.36 15.08
CA ILE A 58 5.32 -23.46 15.30
C ILE A 58 4.72 -24.55 14.39
N PRO A 59 3.97 -25.52 14.94
CA PRO A 59 3.32 -26.55 14.15
C PRO A 59 2.34 -25.98 13.11
N LYS A 60 2.34 -26.57 11.91
CA LYS A 60 1.43 -26.26 10.82
C LYS A 60 1.08 -27.54 10.06
N ILE A 61 -0.12 -27.57 9.48
CA ILE A 61 -0.53 -28.63 8.55
C ILE A 61 -0.42 -28.11 7.13
N GLU A 62 0.35 -28.81 6.31
CA GLU A 62 0.46 -28.54 4.87
C GLU A 62 -0.11 -29.71 4.06
N LYS A 63 -0.35 -29.49 2.77
CA LYS A 63 -0.71 -30.55 1.84
C LYS A 63 0.45 -30.75 0.88
N ASN A 64 0.89 -32.00 0.72
CA ASN A 64 1.86 -32.34 -0.32
C ASN A 64 1.21 -32.33 -1.73
N SER A 65 1.98 -32.70 -2.75
CA SER A 65 1.51 -32.76 -4.14
C SER A 65 0.34 -33.74 -4.37
N SER A 66 0.19 -34.78 -3.53
CA SER A 66 -0.96 -35.70 -3.59
C SER A 66 -2.16 -35.23 -2.77
N GLY A 67 -2.09 -34.04 -2.15
CA GLY A 67 -3.14 -33.49 -1.30
C GLY A 67 -3.19 -34.08 0.12
N GLN A 68 -2.28 -35.00 0.45
CA GLN A 68 -2.17 -35.58 1.78
C GLN A 68 -1.70 -34.53 2.79
N LYS A 69 -2.37 -34.48 3.94
CA LYS A 69 -1.97 -33.62 5.06
C LYS A 69 -0.66 -34.13 5.66
N ILE A 70 0.35 -33.27 5.68
CA ILE A 70 1.64 -33.53 6.31
C ILE A 70 1.87 -32.55 7.45
N ARG A 71 2.50 -33.01 8.52
CA ARG A 71 2.93 -32.15 9.62
C ARG A 71 4.19 -31.40 9.19
N ALA A 72 4.12 -30.10 9.31
CA ALA A 72 5.22 -29.19 9.09
C ALA A 72 5.40 -28.32 10.34
N GLU A 73 6.55 -27.68 10.46
CA GLU A 73 6.77 -26.64 11.45
C GLU A 73 7.37 -25.43 10.72
N THR A 74 6.94 -24.22 11.08
CA THR A 74 7.48 -22.98 10.51
C THR A 74 8.27 -22.25 11.59
N LEU A 75 9.47 -21.79 11.24
CA LEU A 75 10.27 -20.98 12.16
C LEU A 75 9.68 -19.58 12.26
N VAL A 76 9.41 -19.16 13.49
CA VAL A 76 8.89 -17.84 13.84
C VAL A 76 9.88 -17.16 14.77
N LEU A 77 10.16 -15.89 14.50
CA LEU A 77 11.06 -15.08 15.31
C LEU A 77 10.28 -14.01 16.05
N LYS A 78 10.75 -13.67 17.25
CA LYS A 78 10.21 -12.57 18.04
C LYS A 78 11.24 -11.45 18.10
N PHE A 79 10.83 -10.26 17.68
CA PHE A 79 11.61 -9.04 17.81
C PHE A 79 11.13 -8.24 19.02
N ALA A 80 12.07 -7.76 19.85
CA ALA A 80 11.86 -6.63 20.74
C ALA A 80 12.26 -5.35 19.99
N VAL A 81 11.30 -4.45 19.77
CA VAL A 81 11.46 -3.26 18.92
C VAL A 81 11.98 -2.10 19.76
N ASP A 82 13.10 -1.51 19.31
CA ASP A 82 13.74 -0.39 19.98
C ASP A 82 13.25 0.96 19.45
N GLY A 83 12.88 1.00 18.17
CA GLY A 83 12.37 2.20 17.52
C GLY A 83 11.91 1.92 16.09
N TRP A 84 11.10 2.81 15.53
CA TRP A 84 10.57 2.68 14.18
C TRP A 84 10.55 4.01 13.44
N TRP A 85 10.65 3.91 12.12
CA TRP A 85 10.57 5.05 11.19
C TRP A 85 9.32 4.99 10.34
N LYS A 86 8.71 3.81 10.17
CA LYS A 86 7.53 3.64 9.32
C LYS A 86 6.62 2.54 9.84
N GLY A 87 5.32 2.79 9.73
CA GLY A 87 4.27 1.89 10.22
C GLY A 87 3.98 2.10 11.71
N LYS A 88 2.89 1.49 12.18
CA LYS A 88 2.53 1.48 13.61
C LYS A 88 2.98 0.16 14.20
N ILE A 89 3.97 0.22 15.08
CA ILE A 89 4.59 -0.97 15.67
C ILE A 89 4.38 -0.94 17.18
N LYS A 90 4.07 -2.09 17.76
CA LYS A 90 4.13 -2.28 19.20
C LYS A 90 5.58 -2.49 19.64
N ASN A 91 5.79 -2.73 20.93
CA ASN A 91 7.11 -3.08 21.47
C ASN A 91 7.66 -4.41 20.94
N GLU A 92 6.81 -5.23 20.29
CA GLU A 92 7.19 -6.54 19.78
C GLU A 92 6.63 -6.80 18.37
N VAL A 93 7.39 -7.55 17.56
CA VAL A 93 6.97 -8.02 16.24
C VAL A 93 7.18 -9.53 16.14
N ILE A 94 6.14 -10.24 15.72
CA ILE A 94 6.21 -11.67 15.38
C ILE A 94 6.50 -11.79 13.89
N TRP A 95 7.60 -12.46 13.57
CA TRP A 95 8.14 -12.58 12.23
C TRP A 95 8.03 -14.01 11.73
N HIS A 96 7.26 -14.22 10.68
CA HIS A 96 7.10 -15.54 10.07
C HIS A 96 8.14 -15.72 8.97
N THR A 97 9.05 -16.65 9.16
CA THR A 97 10.03 -16.98 8.12
C THR A 97 9.42 -17.93 7.08
N SER A 98 10.14 -18.12 5.99
CA SER A 98 9.91 -19.16 4.99
C SER A 98 10.56 -20.49 5.34
N HIS A 99 11.29 -20.57 6.46
CA HIS A 99 11.93 -21.79 6.92
C HIS A 99 10.88 -22.76 7.45
N ILE A 100 10.83 -23.93 6.82
CA ILE A 100 9.91 -25.02 7.11
C ILE A 100 10.74 -26.28 7.35
N ARG A 101 10.35 -27.08 8.34
CA ARG A 101 10.88 -28.43 8.54
C ARG A 101 9.75 -29.46 8.66
N TYR A 102 10.04 -30.70 8.27
CA TYR A 102 9.09 -31.81 8.29
C TYR A 102 9.60 -32.90 9.24
N PRO A 103 9.32 -32.79 10.55
CA PRO A 103 9.92 -33.67 11.57
C PRO A 103 9.63 -35.15 11.31
N ASP A 104 8.42 -35.46 10.83
CA ASP A 104 7.97 -36.84 10.61
C ASP A 104 8.60 -37.49 9.35
N LEU A 105 9.16 -36.69 8.44
CA LEU A 105 9.73 -37.17 7.17
C LEU A 105 11.25 -37.27 7.20
N GLY A 106 11.92 -36.78 8.26
CA GLY A 106 13.37 -36.67 8.31
C GLY A 106 13.96 -35.76 7.23
N ILE A 107 13.12 -34.95 6.57
CA ILE A 107 13.56 -33.96 5.57
C ILE A 107 14.08 -32.74 6.32
N GLY A 108 15.26 -32.28 5.91
CA GLY A 108 15.90 -31.10 6.47
C GLY A 108 15.08 -29.81 6.28
N GLU A 109 15.65 -28.71 6.76
CA GLU A 109 15.06 -27.39 6.67
C GLU A 109 15.01 -26.88 5.23
N SER A 110 13.84 -26.43 4.77
CA SER A 110 13.64 -25.74 3.50
C SER A 110 13.30 -24.29 3.75
N GLY A 111 14.01 -23.34 3.13
CA GLY A 111 13.73 -21.91 3.22
C GLY A 111 13.84 -21.24 1.85
N SER A 112 13.29 -20.03 1.73
CA SER A 112 13.51 -19.20 0.56
C SER A 112 14.94 -18.67 0.58
N ASN A 113 15.70 -18.93 -0.49
CA ASN A 113 17.08 -18.45 -0.62
C ASN A 113 17.20 -16.92 -0.57
N CYS A 114 16.10 -16.17 -0.72
CA CYS A 114 16.11 -14.71 -0.80
C CYS A 114 15.54 -14.01 0.44
N GLU A 115 15.15 -14.78 1.45
CA GLU A 115 14.76 -14.20 2.73
C GLU A 115 16.00 -13.74 3.51
N TYR A 116 15.85 -12.64 4.25
CA TYR A 116 16.92 -12.18 5.13
C TYR A 116 17.04 -13.11 6.36
N GLY A 117 18.22 -13.68 6.57
CA GLY A 117 18.52 -14.54 7.72
C GLY A 117 18.75 -13.73 9.00
N PHE A 118 17.88 -13.92 9.98
CA PHE A 118 17.98 -13.29 11.30
C PHE A 118 18.53 -14.26 12.35
N GLU A 119 19.34 -13.75 13.27
CA GLU A 119 19.96 -14.53 14.35
C GLU A 119 19.46 -14.05 15.71
N VAL A 120 19.10 -14.99 16.60
CA VAL A 120 18.73 -14.69 17.99
C VAL A 120 19.89 -14.00 18.71
N GLY A 121 19.57 -12.96 19.47
CA GLY A 121 20.54 -12.14 20.20
C GLY A 121 21.20 -11.04 19.36
N LYS A 122 20.88 -10.93 18.06
CA LYS A 122 21.37 -9.86 17.19
C LYS A 122 20.33 -8.77 16.99
N LYS A 123 20.83 -7.57 16.67
CA LYS A 123 20.04 -6.35 16.43
C LYS A 123 20.10 -5.94 14.97
N TYR A 124 18.96 -5.53 14.42
CA TYR A 124 18.81 -5.24 13.01
C TYR A 124 18.08 -3.92 12.75
N LEU A 125 18.35 -3.31 11.60
CA LEU A 125 17.44 -2.40 10.92
C LEU A 125 16.66 -3.23 9.89
N VAL A 126 15.33 -3.21 9.97
CA VAL A 126 14.43 -4.06 9.20
C VAL A 126 13.55 -3.19 8.30
N TYR A 127 13.61 -3.45 7.00
CA TYR A 127 12.66 -2.96 6.00
C TYR A 127 11.75 -4.14 5.64
N ALA A 128 10.50 -4.07 6.09
CA ALA A 128 9.55 -5.16 5.98
C ALA A 128 8.42 -4.82 4.99
N ASP A 129 8.24 -5.67 4.00
CA ASP A 129 7.10 -5.65 3.10
C ASP A 129 5.96 -6.49 3.69
N SER A 130 4.71 -6.03 3.50
CA SER A 130 3.53 -6.83 3.83
C SER A 130 3.04 -7.58 2.60
N LEU A 131 3.15 -8.90 2.61
CA LEU A 131 2.62 -9.77 1.57
C LEU A 131 1.60 -10.72 2.22
N GLU A 132 0.34 -10.62 1.79
CA GLU A 132 -0.78 -11.40 2.35
C GLU A 132 -0.94 -11.25 3.87
N GLY A 133 -0.65 -10.04 4.40
CA GLY A 133 -0.73 -9.74 5.83
C GLY A 133 0.44 -10.28 6.65
N LYS A 134 1.45 -10.91 6.02
CA LYS A 134 2.68 -11.35 6.67
C LYS A 134 3.82 -10.42 6.31
N LEU A 135 4.66 -10.13 7.30
CA LEU A 135 5.87 -9.33 7.11
C LEU A 135 6.98 -10.20 6.52
N LYS A 136 7.67 -9.67 5.52
CA LYS A 136 8.83 -10.29 4.88
C LYS A 136 9.93 -9.27 4.67
N ALA A 137 11.18 -9.75 4.70
CA ALA A 137 12.38 -8.96 4.46
C ALA A 137 13.23 -9.74 3.48
N HIS A 138 13.60 -9.08 2.39
CA HIS A 138 14.41 -9.66 1.36
C HIS A 138 15.89 -9.31 1.58
N VAL A 139 16.79 -10.25 1.30
CA VAL A 139 18.25 -10.03 1.39
C VAL A 139 18.73 -8.87 0.50
N CYS A 140 18.00 -8.61 -0.59
CA CYS A 140 18.31 -7.52 -1.51
C CYS A 140 17.83 -6.14 -1.04
N GLY A 141 16.91 -6.09 -0.06
CA GLY A 141 16.37 -4.85 0.47
C GLY A 141 17.34 -4.13 1.42
N GLY A 142 16.85 -3.10 2.11
CA GLY A 142 17.64 -2.29 3.03
C GLY A 142 18.01 -3.02 4.34
N THR A 143 17.33 -4.12 4.66
CA THR A 143 17.49 -4.86 5.92
C THR A 143 18.94 -5.31 6.13
N ARG A 144 19.49 -5.02 7.31
CA ARG A 144 20.85 -5.38 7.70
C ARG A 144 21.05 -5.32 9.22
N ARG A 145 22.19 -5.82 9.69
CA ARG A 145 22.59 -5.68 11.10
C ARG A 145 22.73 -4.20 11.47
N ILE A 146 22.42 -3.87 12.72
CA ILE A 146 22.40 -2.47 13.16
C ILE A 146 23.79 -1.82 13.08
N GLU A 147 24.85 -2.59 13.28
CA GLU A 147 26.24 -2.15 13.19
C GLU A 147 26.62 -1.66 11.79
N ASP A 148 25.97 -2.19 10.75
CA ASP A 148 26.16 -1.79 9.35
C ASP A 148 25.15 -0.74 8.86
N ALA A 149 24.24 -0.31 9.73
CA ALA A 149 23.08 0.50 9.38
C ALA A 149 23.23 1.99 9.72
N GLU A 150 24.40 2.46 10.15
CA GLU A 150 24.58 3.84 10.63
C GLU A 150 24.18 4.88 9.57
N LYS A 151 24.60 4.69 8.32
CA LYS A 151 24.27 5.60 7.21
C LYS A 151 22.78 5.54 6.87
N ASP A 152 22.20 4.35 6.85
CA ASP A 152 20.77 4.15 6.61
C ASP A 152 19.94 4.87 7.68
N ILE A 153 20.30 4.73 8.95
CA ILE A 153 19.62 5.38 10.08
C ILE A 153 19.67 6.91 9.96
N LYS A 154 20.82 7.47 9.57
CA LYS A 154 20.96 8.92 9.35
C LYS A 154 20.02 9.42 8.25
N GLU A 155 19.89 8.69 7.15
CA GLU A 155 18.95 9.06 6.08
C GLU A 155 17.48 8.85 6.50
N LEU A 156 17.18 7.76 7.22
CA LEU A 156 15.84 7.51 7.76
C LEU A 156 15.39 8.58 8.76
N GLN A 157 16.30 9.13 9.57
CA GLN A 157 16.00 10.24 10.47
C GLN A 157 15.55 11.48 9.70
N LYS A 158 16.16 11.79 8.55
CA LYS A 158 15.73 12.90 7.69
C LYS A 158 14.34 12.64 7.12
N LEU A 159 14.09 11.43 6.61
CA LEU A 159 12.77 11.05 6.06
C LEU A 159 11.67 11.09 7.11
N ASN A 160 11.94 10.69 8.35
CA ASN A 160 10.96 10.71 9.44
C ASN A 160 10.66 12.14 9.91
N LEU A 161 11.64 13.05 9.87
CA LEU A 161 11.38 14.47 10.12
C LEU A 161 10.42 15.05 9.06
N GLU A 162 10.64 14.72 7.79
CA GLU A 162 9.73 15.10 6.71
C GLU A 162 8.34 14.48 6.89
N GLU A 163 8.25 13.19 7.26
CA GLU A 163 6.96 12.51 7.51
C GLU A 163 6.23 13.09 8.72
N LYS A 164 6.94 13.42 9.81
CA LYS A 164 6.32 14.09 10.98
C LYS A 164 5.81 15.47 10.62
N HIS A 165 6.56 16.26 9.86
CA HIS A 165 6.07 17.54 9.34
C HIS A 165 4.86 17.37 8.41
N LEU A 166 4.82 16.29 7.62
CA LEU A 166 3.66 15.94 6.81
C LEU A 166 2.46 15.48 7.66
N GLN A 167 2.68 14.74 8.75
CA GLN A 167 1.63 14.25 9.64
C GLN A 167 1.08 15.35 10.56
N GLU A 168 1.90 16.26 11.08
CA GLU A 168 1.43 17.45 11.80
C GLU A 168 0.79 18.47 10.86
N GLY A 169 1.22 18.51 9.59
CA GLY A 169 0.54 19.22 8.49
C GLY A 169 -0.62 18.46 7.85
N SER A 170 -0.95 17.23 8.30
CA SER A 170 -1.89 16.32 7.59
C SER A 170 -3.36 16.59 7.85
N LYS A 171 -3.69 17.61 8.64
CA LYS A 171 -5.06 18.10 8.65
C LYS A 171 -5.28 18.83 7.33
N LEU A 172 -5.88 18.11 6.36
CA LEU A 172 -6.36 18.69 5.11
C LEU A 172 -7.02 20.03 5.41
N THR A 173 -6.40 21.10 4.94
CA THR A 173 -6.95 22.43 5.08
C THR A 173 -8.25 22.49 4.28
N GLY A 174 -9.05 23.52 4.56
CA GLY A 174 -10.21 23.79 3.76
C GLY A 174 -9.90 23.92 2.25
N GLU A 175 -8.78 24.58 1.95
CA GLU A 175 -8.30 24.82 0.59
C GLU A 175 -7.86 23.52 -0.10
N ASP A 176 -7.17 22.62 0.62
CA ASP A 176 -6.78 21.32 0.07
C ASP A 176 -8.02 20.49 -0.34
N LYS A 177 -9.07 20.48 0.50
CA LYS A 177 -10.32 19.78 0.19
C LYS A 177 -11.01 20.37 -1.03
N SER A 178 -11.08 21.70 -1.11
CA SER A 178 -11.63 22.43 -2.25
C SER A 178 -10.94 22.06 -3.56
N PHE A 179 -9.60 22.06 -3.55
CA PHE A 179 -8.81 21.68 -4.71
C PHE A 179 -9.07 20.23 -5.14
N ILE A 180 -9.06 19.29 -4.19
CA ILE A 180 -9.28 17.88 -4.47
C ILE A 180 -10.68 17.66 -5.06
N ILE A 181 -11.72 18.28 -4.50
CA ILE A 181 -13.08 18.22 -5.03
C ILE A 181 -13.13 18.76 -6.45
N LYS A 182 -12.56 19.94 -6.68
CA LYS A 182 -12.47 20.54 -8.03
C LYS A 182 -11.83 19.57 -9.03
N SER A 183 -10.69 18.97 -8.67
CA SER A 183 -9.99 18.04 -9.54
C SER A 183 -10.81 16.77 -9.82
N ILE A 184 -11.53 16.23 -8.83
CA ILE A 184 -12.44 15.09 -9.04
C ILE A 184 -13.57 15.47 -10.01
N LEU A 185 -14.14 16.66 -9.88
CA LEU A 185 -15.21 17.13 -10.76
C LEU A 185 -14.70 17.34 -12.20
N GLU A 186 -13.50 17.88 -12.37
CA GLU A 186 -12.88 18.07 -13.69
C GLU A 186 -12.53 16.74 -14.39
N GLN A 187 -12.15 15.71 -13.63
CA GLN A 187 -11.77 14.38 -14.14
C GLN A 187 -12.95 13.48 -14.51
N ASN A 188 -14.19 13.82 -14.12
CA ASN A 188 -15.36 12.99 -14.39
C ASN A 188 -16.13 13.55 -15.61
N PRO A 189 -15.91 13.07 -16.85
CA PRO A 189 -16.56 13.59 -18.05
C PRO A 189 -18.09 13.45 -18.04
N GLN A 190 -18.64 12.51 -17.25
CA GLN A 190 -20.10 12.39 -17.06
C GLN A 190 -20.73 13.61 -16.37
N ILE A 191 -19.94 14.41 -15.63
CA ILE A 191 -20.42 15.68 -15.07
C ILE A 191 -20.71 16.68 -16.18
N LYS A 192 -19.87 16.71 -17.22
CA LYS A 192 -20.09 17.59 -18.38
C LYS A 192 -21.32 17.18 -19.19
N SER A 193 -21.64 15.89 -19.26
CA SER A 193 -22.75 15.39 -20.08
C SER A 193 -24.10 15.27 -19.37
N ARG A 194 -24.14 15.10 -18.03
CA ARG A 194 -25.39 14.91 -17.28
C ARG A 194 -25.88 16.13 -16.52
N VAL A 195 -25.01 17.09 -16.22
CA VAL A 195 -25.40 18.26 -15.42
C VAL A 195 -25.93 19.42 -16.29
N SER A 196 -25.93 19.28 -17.62
CA SER A 196 -26.32 20.33 -18.57
C SER A 196 -27.84 20.58 -18.71
N GLN A 197 -28.69 20.13 -17.78
CA GLN A 197 -30.14 20.09 -18.02
C GLN A 197 -31.04 20.89 -17.05
N GLU A 198 -30.52 21.65 -16.07
CA GLU A 198 -31.41 22.28 -15.07
C GLU A 198 -31.24 23.78 -14.80
N SER A 199 -30.38 24.52 -15.51
CA SER A 199 -30.39 25.99 -15.41
C SER A 199 -31.10 26.61 -16.59
N ALA A 200 -32.09 27.47 -16.31
CA ALA A 200 -32.72 28.33 -17.32
C ALA A 200 -31.73 29.27 -18.03
N GLU A 201 -30.53 29.44 -17.45
CA GLU A 201 -29.48 30.36 -17.90
C GLU A 201 -28.30 29.62 -18.55
N GLY A 202 -28.39 28.30 -18.75
CA GLY A 202 -27.32 27.49 -19.33
C GLY A 202 -26.15 27.17 -18.39
N ASN A 203 -26.20 27.61 -17.13
CA ASN A 203 -25.19 27.29 -16.12
C ASN A 203 -25.33 25.84 -15.61
N LEU A 204 -24.20 25.21 -15.31
CA LEU A 204 -24.13 23.86 -14.75
C LEU A 204 -24.43 23.88 -13.24
N VAL A 205 -25.56 23.33 -12.78
CA VAL A 205 -25.88 23.32 -11.34
C VAL A 205 -25.40 22.04 -10.67
N ILE A 206 -24.35 22.12 -9.84
CA ILE A 206 -23.86 20.99 -9.05
C ILE A 206 -24.38 21.09 -7.62
N LYS A 207 -25.20 20.12 -7.22
CA LYS A 207 -25.73 19.99 -5.86
C LYS A 207 -24.77 19.17 -4.99
N LEU A 208 -24.24 19.75 -3.91
CA LEU A 208 -23.31 19.12 -2.96
C LEU A 208 -23.90 19.08 -1.54
N SER A 209 -23.63 18.02 -0.78
CA SER A 209 -23.99 17.99 0.65
C SER A 209 -23.10 18.92 1.48
N GLU A 210 -23.71 19.72 2.37
CA GLU A 210 -23.00 20.63 3.31
C GLU A 210 -22.06 19.92 4.27
N LYS A 211 -22.23 18.62 4.49
CA LYS A 211 -21.35 17.82 5.36
C LYS A 211 -19.91 17.75 4.86
N ASN A 212 -19.67 18.14 3.61
CA ASN A 212 -18.45 17.81 2.88
C ASN A 212 -17.51 19.00 2.68
N ILE A 213 -18.02 20.22 2.64
CA ILE A 213 -17.24 21.43 2.34
C ILE A 213 -17.86 22.67 3.00
N ASP A 214 -17.03 23.52 3.60
CA ASP A 214 -17.47 24.85 4.04
C ASP A 214 -17.91 25.64 2.80
N PRO A 215 -19.07 26.33 2.81
CA PRO A 215 -19.51 27.18 1.71
C PRO A 215 -18.44 28.15 1.20
N LYS A 216 -17.58 28.68 2.10
CA LYS A 216 -16.49 29.60 1.74
C LYS A 216 -15.39 28.97 0.91
N LEU A 217 -15.36 27.64 0.89
CA LEU A 217 -14.34 26.84 0.22
C LEU A 217 -14.87 26.17 -1.05
N LEU A 218 -16.10 26.49 -1.48
CA LEU A 218 -16.60 25.99 -2.76
C LEU A 218 -15.65 26.38 -3.90
N PRO A 219 -15.26 25.42 -4.75
CA PRO A 219 -14.34 25.72 -5.82
C PRO A 219 -15.00 26.68 -6.83
N LYS A 220 -14.24 27.66 -7.29
CA LYS A 220 -14.69 28.53 -8.40
C LYS A 220 -14.45 27.80 -9.71
N LEU A 221 -15.54 27.45 -10.39
CA LEU A 221 -15.56 26.86 -11.73
C LEU A 221 -16.41 27.76 -12.65
N PRO A 222 -15.89 28.20 -13.81
CA PRO A 222 -16.69 28.96 -14.76
C PRO A 222 -17.93 28.18 -15.18
N GLN A 223 -19.08 28.86 -15.27
CA GLN A 223 -20.36 28.26 -15.70
C GLN A 223 -20.85 27.13 -14.79
N VAL A 224 -20.35 27.04 -13.55
CA VAL A 224 -20.85 26.09 -12.55
C VAL A 224 -21.41 26.85 -11.35
N GLU A 225 -22.67 26.61 -11.06
CA GLU A 225 -23.33 27.04 -9.84
C GLU A 225 -23.32 25.89 -8.84
N PHE A 226 -22.78 26.14 -7.65
CA PHE A 226 -22.81 25.17 -6.56
C PHE A 226 -24.00 25.44 -5.64
N VAL A 227 -24.86 24.45 -5.50
CA VAL A 227 -25.97 24.49 -4.54
C VAL A 227 -25.64 23.54 -3.39
N LEU A 228 -25.47 24.09 -2.20
CA LEU A 228 -25.29 23.29 -1.00
C LEU A 228 -26.64 22.81 -0.49
N LEU A 229 -26.74 21.51 -0.22
CA LEU A 229 -27.92 20.86 0.33
C LEU A 229 -27.63 20.45 1.76
N ASN A 230 -28.43 20.96 2.70
CA ASN A 230 -28.46 20.45 4.05
C ASN A 230 -29.31 19.17 4.15
N THR A 231 -29.34 18.54 5.32
CA THR A 231 -30.09 17.28 5.52
C THR A 231 -31.61 17.46 5.36
N ASN A 232 -32.14 18.65 5.68
CA ASN A 232 -33.56 18.96 5.51
C ASN A 232 -33.91 19.21 4.05
N ASP A 233 -33.05 19.88 3.28
CA ASP A 233 -33.26 20.10 1.84
C ASP A 233 -33.40 18.76 1.12
N ILE A 234 -32.47 17.82 1.36
CA ILE A 234 -32.50 16.47 0.79
C ILE A 234 -33.82 15.75 1.13
N LYS A 235 -34.31 15.87 2.37
CA LYS A 235 -35.59 15.26 2.79
C LYS A 235 -36.79 15.91 2.12
N ASN A 236 -36.74 17.22 1.85
CA ASN A 236 -37.83 17.98 1.24
C ASN A 236 -37.97 17.72 -0.27
N TYR A 237 -36.98 17.09 -0.91
CA TYR A 237 -37.06 16.65 -2.31
C TYR A 237 -37.89 15.37 -2.53
N LYS A 238 -38.59 14.84 -1.49
CA LYS A 238 -39.49 13.69 -1.63
C LYS A 238 -40.50 13.91 -2.77
N GLY A 239 -40.39 13.11 -3.83
CA GLY A 239 -41.28 13.14 -4.98
C GLY A 239 -40.81 14.00 -6.16
N LYS A 240 -39.58 14.54 -6.15
CA LYS A 240 -38.91 15.16 -7.30
C LYS A 240 -37.65 14.36 -7.65
N SER A 241 -37.23 14.41 -8.92
CA SER A 241 -35.92 13.88 -9.32
C SER A 241 -34.83 14.75 -8.69
N LEU A 242 -33.93 14.16 -7.91
CA LEU A 242 -32.77 14.86 -7.35
C LEU A 242 -31.50 14.05 -7.57
N THR A 243 -30.54 14.65 -8.28
CA THR A 243 -29.17 14.15 -8.37
C THR A 243 -28.25 15.05 -7.56
N TYR A 244 -27.49 14.48 -6.63
CA TYR A 244 -26.50 15.23 -5.85
C TYR A 244 -25.25 14.40 -5.56
N TRP A 245 -24.16 15.10 -5.27
CA TRP A 245 -22.88 14.49 -4.95
C TRP A 245 -22.62 14.54 -3.45
N GLU A 246 -22.23 13.39 -2.91
CA GLU A 246 -21.80 13.24 -1.53
C GLU A 246 -20.34 12.76 -1.52
N PHE A 247 -19.42 13.61 -1.08
CA PHE A 247 -18.04 13.24 -0.84
C PHE A 247 -17.94 12.69 0.58
N GLY A 248 -17.55 11.43 0.71
CA GLY A 248 -17.27 10.81 2.00
C GLY A 248 -16.04 11.39 2.69
N ASN A 249 -15.66 10.79 3.82
CA ASN A 249 -14.51 11.24 4.58
C ASN A 249 -13.22 11.16 3.77
N PHE A 250 -12.49 12.27 3.73
CA PHE A 250 -11.13 12.34 3.21
C PHE A 250 -10.23 11.57 4.18
N LYS A 251 -9.74 10.41 3.75
CA LYS A 251 -8.84 9.60 4.56
C LYS A 251 -7.42 9.91 4.15
N VAL A 252 -6.69 10.61 5.01
CA VAL A 252 -5.24 10.79 4.84
C VAL A 252 -4.56 9.55 5.42
N ASN A 253 -3.78 8.84 4.63
CA ASN A 253 -2.96 7.74 5.12
C ASN A 253 -1.58 8.25 5.59
N SER A 254 -0.77 7.36 6.14
CA SER A 254 0.57 7.68 6.65
C SER A 254 1.52 8.25 5.59
N PHE A 255 1.20 8.09 4.29
CA PHE A 255 1.99 8.60 3.17
C PHE A 255 1.57 9.99 2.70
N GLY A 256 0.68 10.66 3.45
CA GLY A 256 0.05 11.90 2.99
C GLY A 256 -0.80 11.68 1.74
N ARG A 257 -1.15 10.44 1.39
CA ARG A 257 -2.11 10.18 0.32
C ARG A 257 -3.51 10.34 0.86
N VAL A 258 -4.33 11.02 0.08
CA VAL A 258 -5.72 11.30 0.42
C VAL A 258 -6.60 10.41 -0.43
N THR A 259 -7.29 9.49 0.24
CA THR A 259 -8.34 8.69 -0.37
C THR A 259 -9.67 9.42 -0.19
N VAL A 260 -10.35 9.70 -1.30
CA VAL A 260 -11.69 10.28 -1.31
C VAL A 260 -12.64 9.29 -1.94
N VAL A 261 -13.64 8.89 -1.17
CA VAL A 261 -14.79 8.14 -1.68
C VAL A 261 -15.88 9.15 -1.98
N PHE A 262 -16.42 9.17 -3.20
CA PHE A 262 -17.61 9.97 -3.51
C PHE A 262 -18.76 9.07 -3.90
N SER A 263 -19.97 9.58 -3.74
CA SER A 263 -21.22 8.94 -4.11
C SER A 263 -22.06 9.88 -4.95
N LEU A 264 -22.47 9.45 -6.13
CA LEU A 264 -23.51 10.10 -6.92
C LEU A 264 -24.84 9.45 -6.56
N ILE A 265 -25.78 10.23 -6.01
CA ILE A 265 -27.06 9.72 -5.53
C ILE A 265 -28.17 10.27 -6.42
N ASN A 266 -28.97 9.38 -7.01
CA ASN A 266 -30.16 9.74 -7.78
C ASN A 266 -31.43 9.33 -7.02
N LEU A 267 -32.24 10.32 -6.63
CA LEU A 267 -33.56 10.10 -6.06
C LEU A 267 -34.61 10.32 -7.16
N GLY A 268 -35.06 9.25 -7.81
CA GLY A 268 -36.10 9.31 -8.86
C GLY A 268 -37.51 9.08 -8.30
N ARG A 269 -38.55 9.53 -9.02
CA ARG A 269 -39.94 9.13 -8.73
C ARG A 269 -40.10 7.63 -8.99
N GLY A 270 -40.37 6.84 -7.95
CA GLY A 270 -40.75 5.43 -8.07
C GLY A 270 -39.61 4.46 -8.40
N PHE A 271 -38.36 4.91 -8.42
CA PHE A 271 -37.18 4.06 -8.58
C PHE A 271 -36.41 3.92 -7.26
N PHE A 272 -35.80 2.76 -7.04
CA PHE A 272 -34.85 2.57 -5.94
C PHE A 272 -33.68 3.55 -6.12
N PRO A 273 -33.22 4.22 -5.04
CA PRO A 273 -32.13 5.17 -5.13
C PRO A 273 -30.87 4.48 -5.66
N SER A 274 -30.39 4.88 -6.84
CA SER A 274 -29.13 4.37 -7.35
C SER A 274 -27.96 5.17 -6.81
N LYS A 275 -26.89 4.46 -6.45
CA LYS A 275 -25.67 5.06 -5.90
C LYS A 275 -24.46 4.59 -6.69
N SER A 276 -23.75 5.52 -7.32
CA SER A 276 -22.45 5.23 -7.95
C SER A 276 -21.35 5.66 -7.02
N VAL A 277 -20.43 4.76 -6.67
CA VAL A 277 -19.30 5.03 -5.78
C VAL A 277 -18.01 5.07 -6.58
N GLY A 278 -17.17 6.07 -6.33
CA GLY A 278 -15.82 6.09 -6.88
C GLY A 278 -14.78 6.48 -5.84
N THR A 279 -13.57 5.96 -6.03
CA THR A 279 -12.43 6.20 -5.14
C THR A 279 -11.33 6.91 -5.91
N TYR A 280 -10.83 8.01 -5.35
CA TYR A 280 -9.66 8.72 -5.84
C TYR A 280 -8.53 8.69 -4.82
N GLU A 281 -7.30 8.62 -5.31
CA GLU A 281 -6.09 8.79 -4.51
C GLU A 281 -5.36 10.05 -4.95
N TYR A 282 -5.05 10.93 -4.01
CA TYR A 282 -4.26 12.14 -4.22
C TYR A 282 -2.97 12.07 -3.43
N GLN A 283 -1.89 12.65 -3.96
CA GLN A 283 -0.62 12.83 -3.29
C GLN A 283 -0.13 14.25 -3.53
N LYS A 284 0.47 14.89 -2.51
CA LYS A 284 1.04 16.22 -2.65
C LYS A 284 2.47 16.10 -3.20
N PHE A 285 2.75 16.72 -4.33
CA PHE A 285 4.06 16.79 -4.97
C PHE A 285 4.39 18.26 -5.26
N ASN A 286 5.51 18.76 -4.74
CA ASN A 286 5.91 20.18 -4.86
C ASN A 286 4.78 21.16 -4.49
N ASN A 287 4.15 20.95 -3.32
CA ASN A 287 2.99 21.71 -2.83
C ASN A 287 1.72 21.66 -3.69
N LYS A 288 1.65 20.82 -4.73
CA LYS A 288 0.47 20.63 -5.57
C LYS A 288 -0.13 19.24 -5.36
N TRP A 289 -1.44 19.16 -5.25
CA TRP A 289 -2.13 17.87 -5.21
C TRP A 289 -2.22 17.29 -6.62
N VAL A 290 -1.80 16.04 -6.78
CA VAL A 290 -1.97 15.26 -7.99
C VAL A 290 -2.75 14.02 -7.62
N GLY A 291 -3.84 13.73 -8.33
CA GLY A 291 -4.67 12.57 -8.04
C GLY A 291 -5.05 11.77 -9.25
N LYS A 292 -5.44 10.53 -8.99
CA LYS A 292 -5.92 9.57 -9.98
C LYS A 292 -7.13 8.81 -9.47
N LYS A 293 -7.99 8.39 -10.40
CA LYS A 293 -9.09 7.47 -10.10
C LYS A 293 -8.53 6.07 -9.83
N VAL A 294 -8.97 5.44 -8.74
CA VAL A 294 -8.52 4.10 -8.33
C VAL A 294 -9.57 3.05 -8.66
N SER A 295 -10.84 3.34 -8.41
CA SER A 295 -11.94 2.41 -8.67
C SER A 295 -13.28 3.14 -8.85
N SER A 296 -14.23 2.48 -9.49
CA SER A 296 -15.65 2.86 -9.48
C SER A 296 -16.55 1.64 -9.62
N TYR A 297 -17.67 1.65 -8.90
CA TYR A 297 -18.69 0.62 -8.99
C TYR A 297 -20.08 1.22 -8.74
N GLU A 298 -21.11 0.58 -9.29
CA GLU A 298 -22.52 0.95 -9.08
C GLU A 298 -23.11 0.03 -8.01
N THR A 299 -23.87 0.61 -7.07
CA THR A 299 -24.65 -0.12 -6.07
C THR A 299 -26.14 0.12 -6.34
N ASN A 300 -26.89 -0.98 -6.47
CA ASN A 300 -28.34 -0.99 -6.52
C ASN A 300 -28.96 -1.02 -5.12
#